data_AF-A0A9D6CB87-F1
#
_entry.id   AF-A0A9D6CB87-F1
#
_cell.length_a   1.000
_cell.length_b   1.000
_cell.length_c   1.000
_cell.angle_alpha   90.00
_cell.angle_beta   90.00
_cell.angle_gamma   90.00
#
_symmetry.space_group_name_H-M   'P 1'
#
loop_
_entity.id
_entity.type
_entity.pdbx_description
1 polymer ?
#
loop_
_entity_poly.entity_id
_entity_poly.type
_entity_poly.pdbx_seq_one_letter_code
_entity_poly.pdbx_strand_id
1 'polypeptide(L)'
;MNYHDIHPAHVQDLRADPDLLILDTRDAASYAQGHIEGAEPAYDTLFMRLMKSRQRERPVLVYCYHGNSSRDICQFIAGFGYARVYNLLGGWQGWAQHRQSESATPQPASHSAALADWMAAHGFPPDRLHARIDNGMSPLMLAALKGERGLVEELLEWGADPNHVNDDDHHALWFACVHGDPELVSLLIARGANVDNQNVNGATCAIYTASTGKLEVLRRLVESGANLTKETSGGYTALDSASTLPVLKFLRGVAAVA
;
A
#
# COMPACT_ATOMS: atom_id res chain seq x y z
N MET A 1 -12.36 -11.10 7.43
CA MET A 1 -12.34 -10.34 6.17
C MET A 1 -13.19 -11.09 5.16
N ASN A 2 -14.06 -10.39 4.42
CA ASN A 2 -14.99 -11.02 3.47
C ASN A 2 -14.47 -11.00 2.01
N TYR A 3 -13.19 -10.68 1.82
CA TYR A 3 -12.51 -10.67 0.52
C TYR A 3 -11.06 -11.16 0.70
N HIS A 4 -10.37 -11.38 -0.41
CA HIS A 4 -9.00 -11.89 -0.47
C HIS A 4 -8.08 -10.87 -1.16
N ASP A 5 -7.00 -10.46 -0.50
CA ASP A 5 -5.92 -9.74 -1.17
C ASP A 5 -5.14 -10.68 -2.10
N ILE A 6 -4.88 -10.26 -3.35
CA ILE A 6 -4.09 -11.02 -4.32
C ILE A 6 -2.90 -10.20 -4.83
N HIS A 7 -1.77 -10.87 -4.99
CA HIS A 7 -0.57 -10.28 -5.59
C HIS A 7 -0.70 -10.23 -7.13
N PRO A 8 -0.13 -9.20 -7.81
CA PRO A 8 -0.12 -9.11 -9.28
C PRO A 8 0.28 -10.39 -10.03
N ALA A 9 1.20 -11.18 -9.48
CA ALA A 9 1.63 -12.47 -10.05
C ALA A 9 0.50 -13.49 -10.25
N HIS A 10 -0.54 -13.44 -9.43
CA HIS A 10 -1.67 -14.38 -9.48
C HIS A 10 -2.86 -13.84 -10.30
N VAL A 11 -2.74 -12.65 -10.88
CA VAL A 11 -3.82 -12.08 -11.70
C VAL A 11 -4.07 -12.96 -12.93
N GLN A 12 -3.04 -13.52 -13.56
CA GLN A 12 -3.23 -14.39 -14.73
C GLN A 12 -3.93 -15.71 -14.39
N ASP A 13 -3.60 -16.30 -13.23
CA ASP A 13 -4.27 -17.50 -12.74
C ASP A 13 -5.76 -17.25 -12.52
N LEU A 14 -6.10 -16.10 -11.93
CA LEU A 14 -7.49 -15.72 -11.71
C LEU A 14 -8.22 -15.45 -13.04
N ARG A 15 -7.55 -14.84 -14.01
CA ARG A 15 -8.09 -14.57 -15.36
C ARG A 15 -8.35 -15.84 -16.19
N ALA A 16 -7.83 -17.00 -15.78
CA ALA A 16 -8.19 -18.27 -16.40
C ALA A 16 -9.66 -18.68 -16.13
N ASP A 17 -10.31 -18.09 -15.12
CA ASP A 17 -11.75 -18.24 -14.87
C ASP A 17 -12.54 -17.37 -15.86
N PRO A 18 -13.31 -17.96 -16.80
CA PRO A 18 -14.01 -17.21 -17.84
C PRO A 18 -15.14 -16.34 -17.29
N ASP A 19 -15.61 -16.63 -16.07
CA ASP A 19 -16.66 -15.85 -15.42
C ASP A 19 -16.09 -14.70 -14.58
N LEU A 20 -14.77 -14.47 -14.55
CA LEU A 20 -14.17 -13.37 -13.80
C LEU A 20 -14.74 -12.00 -14.22
N LEU A 21 -15.22 -11.24 -13.24
CA LEU A 21 -15.50 -9.82 -13.39
C LEU A 21 -14.31 -9.01 -12.88
N ILE A 22 -13.68 -8.23 -13.74
CA ILE A 22 -12.58 -7.34 -13.36
C ILE A 22 -13.10 -5.91 -13.33
N LEU A 23 -12.90 -5.22 -12.21
CA LEU A 23 -13.41 -3.89 -11.94
C LEU A 23 -12.27 -2.91 -11.72
N ASP A 24 -12.18 -1.91 -12.59
CA ASP A 24 -11.24 -0.80 -12.47
C ASP A 24 -11.95 0.41 -11.87
N THR A 25 -11.56 0.81 -10.67
CA THR A 25 -12.23 1.88 -9.92
C THR A 25 -11.50 3.22 -10.03
N ARG A 26 -10.58 3.36 -10.99
CA ARG A 26 -9.85 4.61 -11.25
C ARG A 26 -10.68 5.58 -12.11
N ASP A 27 -10.21 6.82 -12.21
CA ASP A 27 -10.81 7.82 -13.09
C ASP A 27 -10.73 7.42 -14.58
N ALA A 28 -11.61 8.01 -15.40
CA ALA A 28 -11.73 7.68 -16.82
C ALA A 28 -10.46 7.95 -17.64
N ALA A 29 -9.69 8.99 -17.32
CA ALA A 29 -8.45 9.29 -18.01
C ALA A 29 -7.38 8.24 -17.69
N SER A 30 -7.28 7.82 -16.43
CA SER A 30 -6.36 6.74 -16.02
C SER A 30 -6.72 5.38 -16.62
N TYR A 31 -8.01 5.03 -16.69
CA TYR A 31 -8.48 3.82 -17.37
C TYR A 31 -8.13 3.83 -18.87
N ALA A 32 -8.31 4.97 -19.53
CA ALA A 32 -8.03 5.14 -20.96
C ALA A 32 -6.52 5.06 -21.29
N GLN A 33 -5.64 5.45 -20.38
CA GLN A 33 -4.18 5.34 -20.54
C GLN A 33 -3.68 3.88 -20.42
N GLY A 34 -4.45 3.01 -19.79
CA GLY A 34 -4.15 1.58 -19.69
C GLY A 34 -4.93 0.94 -18.55
N HIS A 35 -5.35 -0.31 -18.72
CA HIS A 35 -6.10 -1.09 -17.74
C HIS A 35 -5.79 -2.59 -17.90
N ILE A 36 -6.18 -3.40 -16.90
CA ILE A 36 -6.05 -4.85 -16.99
C ILE A 36 -6.99 -5.32 -18.10
N GLU A 37 -6.50 -6.14 -19.02
CA GLU A 37 -7.31 -6.61 -20.15
C GLU A 37 -8.57 -7.37 -19.67
N GLY A 38 -9.73 -6.92 -20.14
CA GLY A 38 -11.04 -7.40 -19.70
C GLY A 38 -11.63 -6.64 -18.49
N ALA A 39 -10.92 -5.65 -17.94
CA ALA A 39 -11.44 -4.78 -16.89
C ALA A 39 -12.54 -3.86 -17.41
N GLU A 40 -13.62 -3.78 -16.66
CA GLU A 40 -14.69 -2.82 -16.87
C GLU A 40 -14.53 -1.64 -15.89
N PRO A 41 -14.78 -0.40 -16.34
CA PRO A 41 -14.72 0.73 -15.44
C PRO A 41 -15.90 0.70 -14.45
N ALA A 42 -15.58 0.81 -13.17
CA ALA A 42 -16.50 0.71 -12.05
C ALA A 42 -17.08 2.08 -11.69
N TYR A 43 -18.00 2.61 -12.51
CA TYR A 43 -18.77 3.83 -12.22
C TYR A 43 -20.11 3.52 -11.50
N ASP A 44 -20.93 4.55 -11.26
CA ASP A 44 -22.22 4.50 -10.51
C ASP A 44 -23.16 3.34 -10.89
N THR A 45 -23.10 2.87 -12.14
CA THR A 45 -23.91 1.74 -12.61
C THR A 45 -23.48 0.39 -12.07
N LEU A 46 -22.23 0.26 -11.58
CA LEU A 46 -21.69 -0.96 -10.99
C LEU A 46 -22.56 -1.43 -9.82
N PHE A 47 -22.82 -0.51 -8.88
CA PHE A 47 -23.55 -0.78 -7.65
C PHE A 47 -24.93 -1.37 -7.94
N MET A 48 -25.68 -0.72 -8.83
CA MET A 48 -27.01 -1.17 -9.25
C MET A 48 -26.97 -2.54 -9.93
N ARG A 49 -25.95 -2.80 -10.75
CA ARG A 49 -25.78 -4.07 -11.44
C ARG A 49 -25.46 -5.21 -10.47
N LEU A 50 -24.53 -4.99 -9.52
CA LEU A 50 -24.13 -6.00 -8.54
C LEU A 50 -25.26 -6.33 -7.56
N MET A 51 -26.05 -5.34 -7.16
CA MET A 51 -27.24 -5.55 -6.31
C MET A 51 -28.30 -6.42 -7.01
N LYS A 52 -28.58 -6.13 -8.30
CA LYS A 52 -29.60 -6.84 -9.09
C LYS A 52 -29.15 -8.22 -9.56
N SER A 53 -27.84 -8.45 -9.68
CA SER A 53 -27.28 -9.75 -10.09
C SER A 53 -27.59 -10.84 -9.07
N ARG A 54 -27.90 -12.04 -9.57
CA ARG A 54 -28.04 -13.26 -8.76
C ARG A 54 -26.77 -14.14 -8.74
N GLN A 55 -25.73 -13.75 -9.49
CA GLN A 55 -24.49 -14.52 -9.64
C GLN A 55 -23.54 -14.29 -8.46
N ARG A 56 -23.91 -14.76 -7.27
CA ARG A 56 -23.13 -14.55 -6.03
C ARG A 56 -21.81 -15.33 -5.98
N GLU A 57 -21.69 -16.39 -6.77
CA GLU A 57 -20.46 -17.19 -6.89
C GLU A 57 -19.47 -16.66 -7.94
N ARG A 58 -19.88 -15.65 -8.72
CA ARG A 58 -19.02 -15.07 -9.76
C ARG A 58 -17.79 -14.43 -9.09
N PRO A 59 -16.57 -14.78 -9.51
CA PRO A 59 -15.38 -14.13 -8.97
C PRO A 59 -15.31 -12.67 -9.42
N VAL A 60 -14.95 -11.79 -8.50
CA VAL A 60 -14.83 -10.36 -8.74
C VAL A 60 -13.44 -9.90 -8.31
N LEU A 61 -12.63 -9.43 -9.26
CA LEU A 61 -11.37 -8.74 -9.00
C LEU A 61 -11.60 -7.24 -9.03
N VAL A 62 -11.18 -6.52 -8.00
CA VAL A 62 -11.28 -5.06 -7.90
C VAL A 62 -9.88 -4.47 -7.73
N TYR A 63 -9.60 -3.39 -8.46
CA TYR A 63 -8.38 -2.63 -8.27
C TYR A 63 -8.60 -1.13 -8.46
N CYS A 64 -7.80 -0.34 -7.75
CA CYS A 64 -7.69 1.10 -7.93
C CYS A 64 -6.25 1.46 -8.34
N TYR A 65 -5.77 2.68 -8.07
CA TYR A 65 -4.38 3.07 -8.37
C TYR A 65 -3.35 2.21 -7.63
N HIS A 66 -3.53 2.04 -6.32
CA HIS A 66 -2.57 1.41 -5.41
C HIS A 66 -3.15 0.23 -4.61
N GLY A 67 -4.41 -0.14 -4.83
CA GLY A 67 -5.05 -1.26 -4.12
C GLY A 67 -5.66 -0.91 -2.76
N ASN A 68 -5.55 0.34 -2.31
CA ASN A 68 -6.09 0.80 -1.01
C ASN A 68 -7.60 1.02 -1.08
N SER A 69 -8.07 1.99 -1.88
CA SER A 69 -9.51 2.30 -2.01
C SER A 69 -10.35 1.16 -2.60
N SER A 70 -9.73 0.20 -3.29
CA SER A 70 -10.44 -0.98 -3.80
C SER A 70 -10.85 -1.96 -2.70
N ARG A 71 -10.27 -1.86 -1.49
CA ARG A 71 -10.66 -2.66 -0.32
C ARG A 71 -12.07 -2.35 0.16
N ASP A 72 -12.42 -1.07 0.24
CA ASP A 72 -13.77 -0.64 0.63
C ASP A 72 -14.81 -1.16 -0.36
N ILE A 73 -14.48 -1.12 -1.65
CA ILE A 73 -15.31 -1.66 -2.71
C ILE A 73 -15.41 -3.19 -2.59
N CYS A 74 -14.31 -3.89 -2.29
CA CYS A 74 -14.34 -5.33 -2.04
C CYS A 74 -15.23 -5.69 -0.84
N GLN A 75 -15.06 -4.99 0.28
CA GLN A 75 -15.86 -5.16 1.50
C GLN A 75 -17.36 -4.95 1.19
N PHE A 76 -17.67 -3.89 0.44
CA PHE A 76 -19.03 -3.58 0.01
C PHE A 76 -19.61 -4.70 -0.87
N ILE A 77 -18.89 -5.14 -1.90
CA ILE A 77 -19.34 -6.20 -2.82
C ILE A 77 -19.57 -7.50 -2.05
N ALA A 78 -18.64 -7.87 -1.17
CA ALA A 78 -18.78 -9.05 -0.32
C ALA A 78 -20.01 -8.95 0.61
N GLY A 79 -20.38 -7.74 1.05
CA GLY A 79 -21.59 -7.46 1.81
C GLY A 79 -22.90 -7.83 1.09
N PHE A 80 -22.91 -7.90 -0.25
CA PHE A 80 -24.05 -8.41 -1.03
C PHE A 80 -24.03 -9.94 -1.21
N GLY A 81 -23.15 -10.65 -0.51
CA GLY A 81 -23.05 -12.10 -0.52
C GLY A 81 -22.19 -12.66 -1.65
N TYR A 82 -21.33 -11.85 -2.27
CA TYR A 82 -20.32 -12.39 -3.19
C TYR A 82 -19.24 -13.12 -2.39
N ALA A 83 -19.03 -14.41 -2.67
CA ALA A 83 -18.11 -15.25 -1.89
C ALA A 83 -16.65 -15.15 -2.37
N ARG A 84 -16.44 -14.81 -3.65
CA ARG A 84 -15.12 -14.79 -4.32
C ARG A 84 -14.74 -13.37 -4.72
N VAL A 85 -14.43 -12.52 -3.74
CA VAL A 85 -14.04 -11.12 -3.97
C VAL A 85 -12.55 -10.98 -3.73
N TYR A 86 -11.85 -10.38 -4.70
CA TYR A 86 -10.40 -10.23 -4.70
C TYR A 86 -10.01 -8.76 -4.83
N ASN A 87 -9.16 -8.29 -3.91
CA ASN A 87 -8.52 -6.97 -4.00
C ASN A 87 -7.13 -7.14 -4.60
N LEU A 88 -6.79 -6.35 -5.63
CA LEU A 88 -5.44 -6.35 -6.19
C LEU A 88 -4.50 -5.52 -5.32
N LEU A 89 -3.53 -6.17 -4.70
CA LEU A 89 -2.45 -5.51 -3.97
C LEU A 89 -1.62 -4.63 -4.93
N GLY A 90 -1.29 -3.41 -4.48
CA GLY A 90 -0.59 -2.42 -5.30
C GLY A 90 -1.42 -1.83 -6.45
N GLY A 91 -2.66 -2.30 -6.65
CA GLY A 91 -3.58 -1.81 -7.68
C GLY A 91 -3.01 -1.89 -9.09
N TRP A 92 -3.39 -0.92 -9.93
CA TRP A 92 -2.88 -0.77 -11.29
C TRP A 92 -1.37 -0.64 -11.34
N GLN A 93 -0.77 0.16 -10.45
CA GLN A 93 0.66 0.41 -10.50
C GLN A 93 1.47 -0.84 -10.19
N GLY A 94 1.08 -1.59 -9.15
CA GLY A 94 1.69 -2.88 -8.81
C GLY A 94 1.60 -3.87 -9.98
N TRP A 95 0.46 -3.93 -10.65
CA TRP A 95 0.30 -4.77 -11.84
C TRP A 95 1.13 -4.30 -13.05
N ALA A 96 1.18 -3.00 -13.30
CA ALA A 96 1.94 -2.44 -14.42
C ALA A 96 3.44 -2.68 -14.24
N GLN A 97 3.95 -2.51 -13.02
CA GLN A 97 5.33 -2.81 -12.66
C GLN A 97 5.63 -4.31 -12.79
N HIS A 98 4.73 -5.16 -12.29
CA HIS A 98 4.85 -6.62 -12.42
C HIS A 98 4.99 -7.06 -13.88
N ARG A 99 4.16 -6.52 -14.79
CA ARG A 99 4.24 -6.82 -16.22
C ARG A 99 5.52 -6.37 -16.88
N GLN A 100 6.10 -5.25 -16.43
CA GLN A 100 7.41 -4.81 -16.89
C GLN A 100 8.49 -5.80 -16.40
N SER A 101 8.40 -6.27 -15.16
CA SER A 101 9.33 -7.27 -14.61
C SER A 101 9.17 -8.68 -15.18
N GLU A 102 7.99 -9.12 -15.61
CA GLU A 102 7.79 -10.45 -16.25
C GLU A 102 8.57 -10.61 -17.55
N SER A 103 8.93 -9.50 -18.20
CA SER A 103 9.80 -9.50 -19.39
C SER A 103 11.30 -9.71 -19.04
N ALA A 104 11.65 -9.65 -17.76
CA ALA A 104 12.94 -10.04 -17.22
C ALA A 104 12.79 -11.41 -16.53
N THR A 105 13.55 -12.41 -16.97
CA THR A 105 13.51 -13.79 -16.45
C THR A 105 13.42 -13.84 -14.92
N PRO A 106 12.34 -14.39 -14.30
CA PRO A 106 12.28 -14.48 -12.85
C PRO A 106 13.07 -15.70 -12.37
N GLN A 107 14.05 -15.49 -11.49
CA GLN A 107 14.41 -16.53 -10.52
C GLN A 107 13.27 -16.58 -9.48
N PRO A 108 12.81 -17.76 -9.05
CA PRO A 108 11.87 -17.83 -7.94
C PRO A 108 12.56 -17.21 -6.73
N ALA A 109 12.04 -16.08 -6.25
CA ALA A 109 12.58 -15.41 -5.08
C ALA A 109 12.33 -16.34 -3.88
N SER A 110 13.34 -17.14 -3.54
CA SER A 110 13.37 -17.91 -2.31
C SER A 110 13.81 -16.98 -1.19
N HIS A 111 13.05 -16.94 -0.10
CA HIS A 111 13.49 -16.28 1.13
C HIS A 111 14.40 -17.19 1.96
N SER A 112 15.20 -16.60 2.84
CA SER A 112 16.07 -17.32 3.75
C SER A 112 15.28 -18.09 4.82
N ALA A 113 15.90 -19.13 5.37
CA ALA A 113 15.37 -19.83 6.54
C ALA A 113 15.24 -18.89 7.75
N ALA A 114 16.14 -17.90 7.88
CA ALA A 114 16.07 -16.90 8.94
C ALA A 114 14.82 -16.02 8.83
N LEU A 115 14.47 -15.57 7.62
CA LEU A 115 13.22 -14.83 7.38
C LEU A 115 12.00 -15.72 7.64
N ALA A 116 12.04 -16.99 7.22
CA ALA A 116 10.96 -17.96 7.48
C ALA A 116 10.72 -18.15 8.99
N ASP A 117 11.79 -18.37 9.76
CA ASP A 117 11.75 -18.54 11.21
C ASP A 117 11.28 -17.26 11.90
N TRP A 118 11.76 -16.10 11.45
CA TRP A 118 11.32 -14.80 11.96
C TRP A 118 9.83 -14.57 11.71
N MET A 119 9.34 -14.90 10.51
CA MET A 119 7.93 -14.80 10.16
C MET A 119 7.08 -15.69 11.05
N ALA A 120 7.44 -16.97 11.19
CA ALA A 120 6.75 -17.91 12.08
C ALA A 120 6.72 -17.42 13.54
N ALA A 121 7.85 -16.93 14.05
CA ALA A 121 7.98 -16.42 15.41
C ALA A 121 7.08 -15.20 15.69
N HIS A 122 6.71 -14.43 14.65
CA HIS A 122 5.84 -13.27 14.75
C HIS A 122 4.40 -13.53 14.26
N GLY A 123 4.03 -14.79 14.06
CA GLY A 123 2.66 -15.19 13.71
C GLY A 123 2.31 -15.09 12.22
N PHE A 124 3.30 -14.89 11.36
CA PHE A 124 3.13 -14.94 9.91
C PHE A 124 3.39 -16.38 9.40
N PRO A 125 2.54 -16.92 8.51
CA PRO A 125 2.89 -18.12 7.74
C PRO A 125 4.17 -17.86 6.92
N PRO A 126 5.22 -18.71 7.02
CA PRO A 126 6.53 -18.46 6.43
C PRO A 126 6.56 -18.25 4.92
N ASP A 127 5.56 -18.78 4.22
CA ASP A 127 5.41 -18.77 2.75
C ASP A 127 4.47 -17.66 2.25
N ARG A 128 3.86 -16.88 3.18
CA ARG A 128 2.86 -15.87 2.84
C ARG A 128 3.38 -14.46 3.10
N LEU A 129 4.04 -13.91 2.09
CA LEU A 129 4.65 -12.57 2.08
C LEU A 129 3.73 -11.42 2.54
N HIS A 130 2.45 -11.48 2.20
CA HIS A 130 1.46 -10.45 2.57
C HIS A 130 0.50 -10.92 3.67
N ALA A 131 0.91 -11.90 4.47
CA ALA A 131 0.12 -12.30 5.64
C ALA A 131 -0.13 -11.11 6.56
N ARG A 132 -1.30 -11.09 7.18
CA ARG A 132 -1.73 -10.04 8.08
C ARG A 132 -1.88 -10.60 9.48
N ILE A 133 -1.25 -9.95 10.45
CA ILE A 133 -1.48 -10.17 11.88
C ILE A 133 -2.40 -9.06 12.42
N ASP A 134 -2.51 -8.94 13.74
CA ASP A 134 -3.36 -7.95 14.41
C ASP A 134 -3.18 -6.53 13.83
N ASN A 135 -4.30 -5.81 13.70
CA ASN A 135 -4.42 -4.48 13.06
C ASN A 135 -3.95 -4.44 11.60
N GLY A 136 -3.93 -5.59 10.92
CA GLY A 136 -3.61 -5.68 9.50
C GLY A 136 -2.13 -5.53 9.17
N MET A 137 -1.24 -5.61 10.16
CA MET A 137 0.21 -5.49 9.97
C MET A 137 0.75 -6.62 9.07
N SER A 138 1.60 -6.26 8.12
CA SER A 138 2.35 -7.20 7.27
C SER A 138 3.76 -7.45 7.79
N PRO A 139 4.46 -8.50 7.32
CA PRO A 139 5.86 -8.76 7.68
C PRO A 139 6.76 -7.53 7.47
N LEU A 140 6.59 -6.85 6.32
CA LEU A 140 7.38 -5.68 5.96
C LEU A 140 7.14 -4.51 6.94
N MET A 141 5.91 -4.30 7.37
CA MET A 141 5.58 -3.27 8.36
C MET A 141 6.20 -3.56 9.72
N LEU A 142 6.14 -4.82 10.18
CA LEU A 142 6.71 -5.20 11.47
C LEU A 142 8.23 -5.11 11.47
N ALA A 143 8.89 -5.56 10.40
CA ALA A 143 10.34 -5.43 10.22
C ALA A 143 10.75 -3.94 10.21
N ALA A 144 9.99 -3.09 9.52
CA ALA A 144 10.23 -1.65 9.48
C ALA A 144 10.05 -1.00 10.87
N LEU A 145 9.03 -1.39 11.63
CA LEU A 145 8.81 -0.91 13.01
C LEU A 145 9.96 -1.30 13.94
N LYS A 146 10.50 -2.51 13.77
CA LYS A 146 11.64 -3.02 14.55
C LYS A 146 13.00 -2.47 14.10
N GLY A 147 13.07 -1.81 12.95
CA GLY A 147 14.33 -1.30 12.39
C GLY A 147 15.22 -2.40 11.80
N GLU A 148 14.66 -3.57 11.49
CA GLU A 148 15.41 -4.72 11.00
C GLU A 148 15.70 -4.58 9.50
N ARG A 149 16.62 -3.66 9.15
CA ARG A 149 16.92 -3.27 7.75
C ARG A 149 17.20 -4.46 6.83
N GLY A 150 17.95 -5.46 7.30
CA GLY A 150 18.25 -6.67 6.50
C GLY A 150 16.99 -7.46 6.13
N LEU A 151 16.04 -7.60 7.06
CA LEU A 151 14.76 -8.26 6.78
C LEU A 151 13.88 -7.41 5.88
N VAL A 152 13.93 -6.08 6.01
CA VAL A 152 13.22 -5.16 5.10
C VAL A 152 13.74 -5.31 3.67
N GLU A 153 15.06 -5.32 3.47
CA GLU A 153 15.68 -5.53 2.15
C GLU A 153 15.26 -6.87 1.54
N GLU A 154 15.37 -7.95 2.33
CA GLU A 154 15.02 -9.30 1.91
C GLU A 154 13.52 -9.44 1.56
N LEU A 155 12.62 -8.88 2.38
CA LEU A 155 11.18 -8.89 2.13
C LEU A 155 10.83 -8.14 0.84
N LEU A 156 11.47 -7.00 0.59
CA LEU A 156 11.29 -6.22 -0.65
C LEU A 156 11.85 -6.97 -1.87
N GLU A 157 12.97 -7.67 -1.72
CA GLU A 157 13.54 -8.53 -2.77
C GLU A 157 12.68 -9.76 -3.06
N TRP A 158 12.00 -10.29 -2.04
CA TRP A 158 11.00 -11.34 -2.20
C TRP A 158 9.70 -10.84 -2.85
N GLY A 159 9.51 -9.52 -2.99
CA GLY A 159 8.38 -8.91 -3.69
C GLY A 159 7.33 -8.29 -2.76
N ALA A 160 7.68 -7.96 -1.52
CA ALA A 160 6.74 -7.27 -0.63
C ALA A 160 6.40 -5.91 -1.24
N ASP A 161 5.11 -5.60 -1.37
CA ASP A 161 4.66 -4.28 -1.81
C ASP A 161 4.87 -3.26 -0.68
N PRO A 162 5.74 -2.24 -0.85
CA PRO A 162 5.98 -1.21 0.17
C PRO A 162 4.79 -0.28 0.40
N ASN A 163 3.77 -0.34 -0.47
CA ASN A 163 2.54 0.46 -0.40
C ASN A 163 1.35 -0.33 0.14
N HIS A 164 1.53 -1.61 0.47
CA HIS A 164 0.52 -2.35 1.21
C HIS A 164 0.26 -1.66 2.56
N VAL A 165 -1.01 -1.38 2.88
CA VAL A 165 -1.40 -0.69 4.13
C VAL A 165 -2.09 -1.63 5.13
N ASN A 166 -1.94 -1.31 6.42
CA ASN A 166 -2.62 -1.97 7.54
C ASN A 166 -4.08 -1.46 7.67
N ASP A 167 -4.74 -1.74 8.79
CA ASP A 167 -6.14 -1.34 9.00
C ASP A 167 -6.32 0.17 9.28
N ASP A 168 -5.24 0.89 9.58
CA ASP A 168 -5.20 2.35 9.80
C ASP A 168 -4.63 3.11 8.58
N ASP A 169 -4.53 2.46 7.43
CA ASP A 169 -3.89 2.97 6.21
C ASP A 169 -2.40 3.32 6.37
N HIS A 170 -1.69 2.70 7.33
CA HIS A 170 -0.23 2.77 7.47
C HIS A 170 0.44 1.67 6.64
N HIS A 171 1.46 2.04 5.88
CA HIS A 171 2.34 1.13 5.16
C HIS A 171 3.75 1.16 5.78
N ALA A 172 4.68 0.37 5.25
CA ALA A 172 6.01 0.17 5.86
C ALA A 172 6.77 1.47 6.13
N LEU A 173 6.63 2.49 5.27
CA LEU A 173 7.27 3.80 5.43
C LEU A 173 6.84 4.51 6.71
N TRP A 174 5.55 4.40 7.09
CA TRP A 174 5.05 4.95 8.34
C TRP A 174 5.77 4.34 9.54
N PHE A 175 5.91 3.01 9.54
CA PHE A 175 6.56 2.29 10.64
C PHE A 175 8.06 2.56 10.71
N ALA A 176 8.75 2.77 9.59
CA ALA A 176 10.12 3.27 9.59
C ALA A 176 10.23 4.68 10.21
N CYS A 177 9.26 5.56 9.93
CA CYS A 177 9.17 6.88 10.56
C CYS A 177 8.87 6.78 12.06
N VAL A 178 8.03 5.82 12.48
CA VAL A 178 7.77 5.50 13.89
C VAL A 178 9.03 4.97 14.59
N HIS A 179 9.81 4.11 13.93
CA HIS A 179 11.09 3.65 14.45
C HIS A 179 12.10 4.80 14.59
N GLY A 180 12.12 5.71 13.62
CA GLY A 180 12.93 6.94 13.67
C GLY A 180 14.27 6.85 12.93
N ASP A 181 14.37 5.95 11.96
CA ASP A 181 15.59 5.67 11.21
C ASP A 181 15.57 6.32 9.81
N PRO A 182 16.40 7.36 9.56
CA PRO A 182 16.40 8.07 8.27
C PRO A 182 16.91 7.22 7.09
N GLU A 183 17.82 6.27 7.30
CA GLU A 183 18.31 5.40 6.23
C GLU A 183 17.27 4.35 5.84
N LEU A 184 16.55 3.79 6.82
CA LEU A 184 15.44 2.87 6.55
C LEU A 184 14.31 3.57 5.78
N VAL A 185 14.02 4.83 6.12
CA VAL A 185 13.11 5.69 5.35
C VAL A 185 13.60 5.86 3.91
N SER A 186 14.90 6.15 3.74
CA SER A 186 15.50 6.30 2.41
C SER A 186 15.40 5.01 1.60
N LEU A 187 15.64 3.86 2.22
CA LEU A 187 15.53 2.53 1.60
C LEU A 187 14.11 2.27 1.08
N LEU A 188 13.09 2.45 1.95
CA LEU A 188 11.70 2.17 1.57
C LEU A 188 11.21 3.10 0.44
N ILE A 189 11.57 4.38 0.47
CA ILE A 189 11.26 5.32 -0.60
C ILE A 189 11.96 4.92 -1.90
N ALA A 190 13.26 4.58 -1.84
CA ALA A 190 14.00 4.12 -3.01
C ALA A 190 13.43 2.83 -3.62
N ARG A 191 12.76 2.01 -2.80
CA ARG A 191 12.05 0.80 -3.22
C ARG A 191 10.59 1.05 -3.62
N GLY A 192 10.16 2.31 -3.74
CA GLY A 192 8.86 2.69 -4.31
C GLY A 192 7.75 2.96 -3.29
N ALA A 193 8.07 3.13 -2.00
CA ALA A 193 7.07 3.57 -1.02
C ALA A 193 6.56 4.99 -1.33
N ASN A 194 5.24 5.16 -1.33
CA ASN A 194 4.57 6.44 -1.52
C ASN A 194 4.83 7.37 -0.33
N VAL A 195 5.67 8.38 -0.53
CA VAL A 195 6.05 9.35 0.50
C VAL A 195 4.86 10.14 1.07
N ASP A 196 3.80 10.31 0.28
CA ASP A 196 2.64 11.15 0.59
C ASP A 196 1.38 10.34 0.95
N ASN A 197 1.50 9.05 1.25
CA ASN A 197 0.37 8.26 1.72
C ASN A 197 -0.23 8.90 2.99
N GLN A 198 -1.55 9.01 3.00
CA GLN A 198 -2.32 9.53 4.13
C GLN A 198 -2.99 8.37 4.85
N ASN A 199 -2.87 8.34 6.17
CA ASN A 199 -3.58 7.40 7.00
C ASN A 199 -5.07 7.78 7.13
N VAL A 200 -5.86 7.00 7.87
CA VAL A 200 -7.30 7.26 8.09
C VAL A 200 -7.64 8.64 8.69
N ASN A 201 -6.67 9.30 9.32
CA ASN A 201 -6.80 10.66 9.87
C ASN A 201 -6.24 11.74 8.94
N GLY A 202 -5.92 11.39 7.69
CA GLY A 202 -5.28 12.29 6.72
C GLY A 202 -3.80 12.56 6.99
N ALA A 203 -3.17 11.94 8.00
CA ALA A 203 -1.79 12.24 8.35
C ALA A 203 -0.80 11.51 7.44
N THR A 204 0.21 12.25 6.95
CA THR A 204 1.37 11.70 6.24
C THR A 204 2.54 11.44 7.21
N CYS A 205 3.57 10.74 6.75
CA CYS A 205 4.82 10.57 7.49
C CYS A 205 5.47 11.92 7.85
N ALA A 206 5.37 12.93 6.99
CA ALA A 206 5.90 14.28 7.26
C ALA A 206 5.15 14.95 8.42
N ILE A 207 3.81 14.84 8.47
CA ILE A 207 3.01 15.37 9.59
C ILE A 207 3.38 14.66 10.90
N TYR A 208 3.47 13.33 10.89
CA TYR A 208 3.83 12.55 12.08
C TYR A 208 5.25 12.86 12.59
N THR A 209 6.23 12.93 11.70
CA THR A 209 7.62 13.24 12.10
C THR A 209 7.77 14.66 12.61
N ALA A 210 7.00 15.61 12.07
CA ALA A 210 6.94 16.98 12.58
C ALA A 210 6.33 17.04 14.00
N SER A 211 5.24 16.33 14.24
CA SER A 211 4.56 16.29 15.54
C SER A 211 5.32 15.51 16.61
N THR A 212 6.16 14.56 16.22
CA THR A 212 7.03 13.81 17.13
C THR A 212 8.44 14.36 17.26
N GLY A 213 8.77 15.46 16.58
CA GLY A 213 10.06 16.14 16.71
C GLY A 213 11.23 15.41 16.03
N LYS A 214 10.96 14.46 15.13
CA LYS A 214 11.97 13.62 14.47
C LYS A 214 12.61 14.33 13.28
N LEU A 215 13.40 15.36 13.59
CA LEU A 215 13.95 16.29 12.59
C LEU A 215 14.70 15.60 11.44
N GLU A 216 15.58 14.64 11.74
CA GLU A 216 16.41 14.01 10.68
C GLU A 216 15.59 13.08 9.77
N VAL A 217 14.56 12.43 10.30
CA VAL A 217 13.61 11.66 9.48
C VAL A 217 12.78 12.60 8.61
N LEU A 218 12.27 13.69 9.20
CA LEU A 218 11.53 14.72 8.47
C LEU A 218 12.37 15.32 7.34
N ARG A 219 13.66 15.59 7.60
CA ARG A 219 14.60 16.08 6.58
C ARG A 219 14.68 15.11 5.41
N ARG A 220 14.83 13.81 5.67
CA ARG A 220 14.89 12.80 4.61
C ARG A 220 13.60 12.69 3.81
N LEU A 221 12.44 12.81 4.46
CA LEU A 221 11.15 12.85 3.76
C LEU A 221 11.08 14.07 2.81
N VAL A 222 11.49 15.26 3.29
CA VAL A 222 11.52 16.48 2.47
C VAL A 222 12.50 16.36 1.29
N GLU A 223 13.71 15.84 1.53
CA GLU A 223 14.70 15.57 0.48
C GLU A 223 14.17 14.58 -0.57
N SER A 224 13.26 13.70 -0.17
CA SER A 224 12.59 12.72 -1.04
C SER A 224 11.32 13.27 -1.73
N GLY A 225 11.04 14.57 -1.60
CA GLY A 225 9.92 15.23 -2.28
C GLY A 225 8.57 15.13 -1.57
N ALA A 226 8.55 14.90 -0.24
CA ALA A 226 7.29 14.91 0.52
C ALA A 226 6.50 16.21 0.33
N ASN A 227 5.20 16.09 0.05
CA ASN A 227 4.30 17.23 -0.10
C ASN A 227 3.87 17.77 1.28
N LEU A 228 4.47 18.89 1.68
CA LEU A 228 4.22 19.54 2.96
C LEU A 228 2.89 20.30 3.04
N THR A 229 2.14 20.41 1.94
CA THR A 229 0.81 21.05 1.90
C THR A 229 -0.34 20.10 2.22
N LYS A 230 -0.05 18.79 2.35
CA LYS A 230 -1.05 17.81 2.79
C LYS A 230 -1.50 18.11 4.21
N GLU A 231 -2.79 17.91 4.46
CA GLU A 231 -3.45 18.20 5.73
C GLU A 231 -4.08 16.93 6.32
N THR A 232 -4.06 16.85 7.66
CA THR A 232 -4.92 15.92 8.39
C THR A 232 -6.39 16.24 8.19
N SER A 233 -7.29 15.34 8.60
CA SER A 233 -8.73 15.60 8.63
C SER A 233 -9.12 16.80 9.51
N GLY A 234 -8.23 17.24 10.41
CA GLY A 234 -8.38 18.44 11.23
C GLY A 234 -7.84 19.73 10.59
N GLY A 235 -7.34 19.67 9.35
CA GLY A 235 -6.77 20.83 8.65
C GLY A 235 -5.34 21.21 9.06
N TYR A 236 -4.63 20.32 9.75
CA TYR A 236 -3.24 20.57 10.17
C TYR A 236 -2.23 20.04 9.15
N THR A 237 -1.33 20.91 8.69
CA THR A 237 -0.15 20.54 7.89
C THR A 237 1.00 20.06 8.77
N ALA A 238 2.11 19.65 8.14
CA ALA A 238 3.34 19.35 8.86
C ALA A 238 3.89 20.58 9.62
N LEU A 239 3.75 21.78 9.05
CA LEU A 239 4.18 23.03 9.67
C LEU A 239 3.35 23.35 10.93
N ASP A 240 2.02 23.20 10.83
CA ASP A 240 1.12 23.43 11.97
C ASP A 240 1.35 22.43 13.11
N SER A 241 1.82 21.23 12.75
CA SER A 241 2.07 20.13 13.68
C SER A 241 3.46 20.15 14.30
N ALA A 242 4.33 21.11 13.98
CA ALA A 242 5.71 21.15 14.46
C ALA A 242 5.81 21.20 15.99
N SER A 243 6.31 20.15 16.63
CA SER A 243 6.37 20.06 18.10
C SER A 243 7.65 20.62 18.72
N THR A 244 8.66 20.94 17.91
CA THR A 244 9.95 21.45 18.40
C THR A 244 10.41 22.66 17.59
N LEU A 245 11.20 23.55 18.23
CA LEU A 245 11.76 24.72 17.56
C LEU A 245 12.66 24.36 16.36
N PRO A 246 13.52 23.32 16.41
CA PRO A 246 14.29 22.89 15.24
C PRO A 246 13.41 22.45 14.06
N VAL A 247 12.36 21.66 14.30
CA VAL A 247 11.39 21.25 13.26
C VAL A 247 10.67 22.45 12.68
N LEU A 248 10.15 23.35 13.53
CA LEU A 248 9.47 24.56 13.09
C LEU A 248 10.37 25.44 12.21
N LYS A 249 11.63 25.65 12.63
CA LYS A 249 12.61 26.42 11.86
C LYS A 249 12.93 25.75 10.53
N PHE A 250 13.11 24.43 10.52
CA PHE A 250 13.37 23.67 9.30
C PHE A 250 12.21 23.81 8.31
N LEU A 251 10.98 23.54 8.73
CA LEU A 251 9.80 23.61 7.86
C LEU A 251 9.53 25.03 7.34
N ARG A 252 9.71 26.07 8.17
CA ARG A 252 9.64 27.47 7.69
C ARG A 252 10.74 27.81 6.68
N GLY A 253 11.93 27.23 6.83
CA GLY A 253 13.02 27.39 5.88
C GLY A 253 12.72 26.76 4.53
N VAL A 254 12.09 25.57 4.52
CA VAL A 254 11.67 24.89 3.29
C VAL A 254 10.57 25.66 2.58
N ALA A 255 9.54 26.11 3.31
CA ALA A 255 8.40 26.84 2.73
C ALA A 255 8.76 28.22 2.14
N ALA A 256 9.90 28.80 2.52
CA ALA A 256 10.37 30.07 1.95
C ALA A 256 11.06 29.93 0.59
N VAL A 257 11.34 28.70 0.15
CA VAL A 257 12.15 28.38 -1.04
C VAL A 257 11.33 27.65 -2.12
N ALA A 258 10.12 27.19 -1.80
CA ALA A 258 9.16 26.55 -2.70
C ALA A 258 8.18 27.59 -3.29
#